data_AF-A0A9D2GY60-F1
#
_entry.id   AF-A0A9D2GY60-F1
#
_cell.length_a   1.000
_cell.length_b   1.000
_cell.length_c   1.000
_cell.angle_alpha   90.00
_cell.angle_beta   90.00
_cell.angle_gamma   90.00
#
_symmetry.space_group_name_H-M   'P 1'
#
loop_
_entity.id
_entity.type
_entity.pdbx_description
1 polymer ?
#
loop_
_entity_poly.entity_id
_entity_poly.type
_entity_poly.pdbx_seq_one_letter_code
_entity_poly.pdbx_strand_id
1 'polypeptide(L)'
;MEEGAHNIRWIIGLCLCIILSCTSVSGQDEQTTFADKMHLLETEERMLYFYQELKDISARLGQCKTIEELAGTNKQVTAIDAKWNTYYQSRQIEIAEDDSLLQIVADYQLAKQNLLDSIAFQKHIIDARKEFTEAEIFFQKQDSSYAQLYKTALELSLVQALTPKLEKMKGKEQLLFAEAQGHYDTAKSLSEEFSEFLPRFQPIEEKFIEIKNLSEKIQALEYKPLLERIKDYLYSLAAVAMILLFLNMVQAKIKALKQARENAKKLREMMNNEESDYPTI
;
A
#
# COMPACT_ATOMS: atom_id res chain seq x y z
N MET A 1 -69.05 64.88 -57.56
CA MET A 1 -67.91 64.02 -57.97
C MET A 1 -66.64 64.40 -57.20
N GLU A 2 -66.69 64.46 -55.86
CA GLU A 2 -65.51 64.77 -55.03
C GLU A 2 -65.58 64.02 -53.67
N GLU A 3 -65.84 62.71 -53.68
CA GLU A 3 -65.74 61.87 -52.47
C GLU A 3 -64.77 60.69 -52.62
N GLY A 4 -63.97 60.65 -53.71
CA GLY A 4 -63.03 59.58 -53.99
C GLY A 4 -61.59 59.80 -53.50
N ALA A 5 -61.21 61.03 -53.12
CA ALA A 5 -59.80 61.38 -52.90
C ALA A 5 -59.29 61.17 -51.47
N HIS A 6 -60.18 61.08 -50.47
CA HIS A 6 -59.78 60.96 -49.06
C HIS A 6 -59.53 59.52 -48.60
N ASN A 7 -60.22 58.53 -49.20
CA ASN A 7 -60.04 57.10 -48.86
C ASN A 7 -58.73 56.51 -49.41
N ILE A 8 -58.21 57.02 -50.53
CA ILE A 8 -56.95 56.53 -51.13
C ILE A 8 -55.73 56.97 -50.28
N ARG A 9 -55.78 58.16 -49.66
CA ARG A 9 -54.70 58.65 -48.78
C ARG A 9 -54.58 57.86 -47.48
N TRP A 10 -55.68 57.40 -46.91
CA TRP A 10 -55.67 56.56 -45.69
C TRP A 10 -55.19 55.13 -45.97
N ILE A 11 -55.57 54.56 -47.11
CA ILE A 11 -55.15 53.21 -47.51
C ILE A 11 -53.65 53.18 -47.84
N ILE A 12 -53.11 54.23 -48.49
CA ILE A 12 -51.66 54.33 -48.76
C ILE A 12 -50.87 54.53 -47.46
N GLY A 13 -51.40 55.28 -46.49
CA GLY A 13 -50.78 55.43 -45.16
C GLY A 13 -50.75 54.13 -44.35
N LEU A 14 -51.83 53.32 -44.40
CA LEU A 14 -51.91 52.02 -43.74
C LEU A 14 -51.01 50.96 -44.39
N CYS A 15 -50.90 50.96 -45.72
CA CYS A 15 -49.97 50.05 -46.42
C CYS A 15 -48.49 50.39 -46.17
N LEU A 16 -48.14 51.68 -46.01
CA LEU A 16 -46.78 52.09 -45.66
C LEU A 16 -46.39 51.73 -44.21
N CYS A 17 -47.34 51.70 -43.27
CA CYS A 17 -47.07 51.24 -41.90
C CYS A 17 -46.87 49.72 -41.80
N ILE A 18 -47.55 48.92 -42.64
CA ILE A 18 -47.38 47.46 -42.67
C ILE A 18 -46.06 47.07 -43.34
N ILE A 19 -45.62 47.80 -44.37
CA ILE A 19 -44.32 47.55 -45.02
C ILE A 19 -43.15 48.00 -44.15
N LEU A 20 -43.29 49.06 -43.33
CA LEU A 20 -42.25 49.46 -42.36
C LEU A 20 -42.15 48.55 -41.13
N SER A 21 -43.17 47.75 -40.84
CA SER A 21 -43.19 46.83 -39.69
C SER A 21 -42.77 45.40 -40.05
N CYS A 22 -42.55 45.09 -41.33
CA CYS A 22 -42.28 43.74 -41.81
C CYS A 22 -40.82 43.48 -42.25
N THR A 23 -39.88 44.39 -42.00
CA THR A 23 -38.48 44.25 -42.45
C THR A 23 -37.43 44.10 -41.35
N SER A 24 -37.81 43.85 -40.09
CA SER A 24 -36.82 43.66 -39.01
C SER A 24 -36.87 42.32 -38.24
N VAL A 25 -37.68 41.34 -38.64
CA VAL A 25 -37.79 40.07 -37.87
C VAL A 25 -36.82 38.98 -38.36
N SER A 26 -36.38 38.98 -39.63
CA SER A 26 -35.53 37.89 -40.12
C SER A 26 -34.03 38.03 -39.80
N GLY A 27 -33.58 39.17 -39.26
CA GLY A 27 -32.17 39.42 -38.94
C GLY A 27 -31.83 39.36 -37.45
N GLN A 28 -32.83 39.46 -36.57
CA GLN A 28 -32.64 39.39 -35.12
C GLN A 28 -32.51 37.95 -34.63
N ASP A 29 -33.29 37.01 -35.18
CA ASP A 29 -33.30 35.60 -34.77
C ASP A 29 -31.98 34.87 -35.06
N GLU A 30 -31.30 35.19 -36.18
CA GLU A 30 -30.00 34.59 -36.50
C GLU A 30 -28.86 35.16 -35.64
N GLN A 31 -28.92 36.46 -35.30
CA GLN A 31 -27.91 37.11 -34.44
C GLN A 31 -28.03 36.68 -32.98
N THR A 32 -29.24 36.52 -32.45
CA THR A 32 -29.48 35.99 -31.10
C THR A 32 -29.05 34.53 -31.01
N THR A 33 -29.44 33.70 -31.98
CA THR A 33 -29.03 32.29 -32.03
C THR A 33 -27.50 32.11 -32.12
N PHE A 34 -26.81 33.01 -32.83
CA PHE A 34 -25.35 32.99 -32.88
C PHE A 34 -24.70 33.42 -31.55
N ALA A 35 -25.23 34.47 -30.91
CA ALA A 35 -24.75 34.93 -29.61
C ALA A 35 -24.94 33.86 -28.52
N ASP A 36 -26.10 33.19 -28.51
CA ASP A 36 -26.41 32.12 -27.55
C ASP A 36 -25.49 30.91 -27.73
N LYS A 37 -25.20 30.51 -28.98
CA LYS A 37 -24.21 29.47 -29.29
C LYS A 37 -22.80 29.84 -28.85
N MET A 38 -22.40 31.09 -29.03
CA MET A 38 -21.09 31.57 -28.60
C MET A 38 -20.94 31.51 -27.07
N HIS A 39 -21.98 31.93 -26.33
CA HIS A 39 -22.00 31.85 -24.87
C HIS A 39 -22.00 30.41 -24.34
N LEU A 40 -22.70 29.50 -25.03
CA LEU A 40 -22.69 28.08 -24.70
C LEU A 40 -21.29 27.48 -24.87
N LEU A 41 -20.62 27.76 -25.99
CA LEU A 41 -19.24 27.32 -26.26
C LEU A 41 -18.24 27.89 -25.25
N GLU A 42 -18.35 29.17 -24.90
CA GLU A 42 -17.49 29.80 -23.88
C GLU A 42 -17.65 29.11 -22.52
N THR A 43 -18.89 28.74 -22.17
CA THR A 43 -19.19 28.02 -20.93
C THR A 43 -18.61 26.61 -20.95
N GLU A 44 -18.80 25.89 -22.05
CA GLU A 44 -18.23 24.56 -22.26
C GLU A 44 -16.70 24.58 -22.14
N GLU A 45 -16.02 25.47 -22.88
CA GLU A 45 -14.56 25.59 -22.87
C GLU A 45 -14.04 25.89 -21.46
N ARG A 46 -14.71 26.78 -20.74
CA ARG A 46 -14.32 27.14 -19.37
C ARG A 46 -14.50 25.98 -18.40
N MET A 47 -15.55 25.19 -18.55
CA MET A 47 -15.79 24.00 -17.73
C MET A 47 -14.75 22.89 -18.03
N LEU A 48 -14.47 22.66 -19.31
CA LEU A 48 -13.43 21.72 -19.75
C LEU A 48 -12.04 22.12 -19.26
N TYR A 49 -11.74 23.43 -19.18
CA TYR A 49 -10.50 23.92 -18.61
C TYR A 49 -10.31 23.46 -17.14
N PHE A 50 -11.31 23.64 -16.28
CA PHE A 50 -11.24 23.20 -14.89
C PHE A 50 -11.09 21.67 -14.77
N TYR A 51 -11.80 20.94 -15.62
CA TYR A 51 -11.67 19.48 -15.70
C TYR A 51 -10.25 19.04 -16.09
N GLN A 52 -9.64 19.71 -17.08
CA GLN A 52 -8.28 19.44 -17.50
C GLN A 52 -7.26 19.78 -16.40
N GLU A 53 -7.45 20.88 -15.66
CA GLU A 53 -6.58 21.21 -14.52
C GLU A 53 -6.56 20.09 -13.47
N LEU A 54 -7.72 19.46 -13.17
CA LEU A 54 -7.77 18.31 -12.27
C LEU A 54 -7.03 17.09 -12.84
N LYS A 55 -7.18 16.81 -14.14
CA LYS A 55 -6.45 15.71 -14.80
C LYS A 55 -4.94 15.91 -14.77
N ASP A 56 -4.48 17.14 -14.99
CA ASP A 56 -3.05 17.47 -14.97
C ASP A 56 -2.46 17.33 -13.56
N ILE A 57 -3.25 17.63 -12.52
CA ILE A 57 -2.86 17.33 -11.14
C ILE A 57 -2.80 15.81 -10.93
N SER A 58 -3.83 15.06 -11.35
CA SER A 58 -3.87 13.60 -11.23
C SER A 58 -2.67 12.92 -11.88
N ALA A 59 -2.24 13.38 -13.05
CA ALA A 59 -1.10 12.82 -13.77
C ALA A 59 0.24 13.01 -13.03
N ARG A 60 0.37 14.08 -12.24
CA ARG A 60 1.57 14.40 -11.47
C ARG A 60 1.57 13.79 -10.06
N LEU A 61 0.42 13.33 -9.57
CA LEU A 61 0.27 12.86 -8.20
C LEU A 61 1.24 11.72 -7.83
N GLY A 62 1.47 10.77 -8.74
CA GLY A 62 2.40 9.65 -8.51
C GLY A 62 3.86 10.07 -8.32
N GLN A 63 4.20 11.33 -8.62
CA GLN A 63 5.54 11.89 -8.42
C GLN A 63 5.72 12.48 -7.01
N CYS A 64 4.63 12.73 -6.27
CA CYS A 64 4.69 13.23 -4.90
C CYS A 64 5.29 12.15 -3.98
N LYS A 65 6.43 12.43 -3.36
CA LYS A 65 7.12 11.49 -2.47
C LYS A 65 7.03 11.90 -1.00
N THR A 66 6.65 13.13 -0.72
CA THR A 66 6.60 13.69 0.63
C THR A 66 5.20 14.15 1.00
N ILE A 67 4.94 14.24 2.31
CA ILE A 67 3.66 14.70 2.84
C ILE A 67 3.46 16.19 2.49
N GLU A 68 4.53 16.98 2.47
CA GLU A 68 4.50 18.40 2.13
C GLU A 68 4.09 18.63 0.68
N GLU A 69 4.69 17.88 -0.27
CA GLU A 69 4.31 17.93 -1.68
C GLU A 69 2.84 17.54 -1.88
N LEU A 70 2.41 16.45 -1.22
CA LEU A 70 1.03 15.97 -1.29
C LEU A 70 0.04 16.98 -0.70
N ALA A 71 0.40 17.64 0.41
CA ALA A 71 -0.39 18.71 1.01
C ALA A 71 -0.51 19.92 0.09
N GLY A 72 0.58 20.27 -0.62
CA GLY A 72 0.57 21.28 -1.68
C GLY A 72 -0.41 20.93 -2.81
N THR A 73 -0.36 19.70 -3.29
CA THR A 73 -1.28 19.17 -4.31
C THR A 73 -2.73 19.23 -3.87
N ASN A 74 -3.04 18.78 -2.64
CA ASN A 74 -4.40 18.84 -2.10
C ASN A 74 -4.95 20.29 -1.99
N LYS A 75 -4.08 21.24 -1.62
CA LYS A 75 -4.45 22.67 -1.63
C LYS A 75 -4.77 23.19 -3.04
N GLN A 76 -4.04 22.75 -4.06
CA GLN A 76 -4.33 23.12 -5.45
C GLN A 76 -5.70 22.58 -5.89
N VAL A 77 -6.01 21.31 -5.59
CA VAL A 77 -7.33 20.72 -5.88
C VAL A 77 -8.44 21.52 -5.19
N THR A 78 -8.27 21.84 -3.92
CA THR A 78 -9.25 22.63 -3.16
C THR A 78 -9.46 24.03 -3.76
N ALA A 79 -8.39 24.67 -4.23
CA ALA A 79 -8.46 25.99 -4.84
C ALA A 79 -9.15 25.96 -6.21
N ILE A 80 -8.91 24.92 -7.03
CA ILE A 80 -9.61 24.71 -8.31
C ILE A 80 -11.10 24.45 -8.05
N ASP A 81 -11.41 23.58 -7.10
CA ASP A 81 -12.80 23.25 -6.73
C ASP A 81 -13.58 24.48 -6.24
N ALA A 82 -12.95 25.35 -5.44
CA ALA A 82 -13.58 26.61 -5.02
C ALA A 82 -13.90 27.53 -6.21
N LYS A 83 -13.00 27.63 -7.20
CA LYS A 83 -13.23 28.41 -8.43
C LYS A 83 -14.31 27.79 -9.30
N TRP A 84 -14.28 26.46 -9.47
CA TRP A 84 -15.31 25.70 -10.17
C TRP A 84 -16.68 25.94 -9.56
N ASN A 85 -16.82 25.77 -8.24
CA ASN A 85 -18.09 25.94 -7.54
C ASN A 85 -18.66 27.36 -7.71
N THR A 86 -17.81 28.38 -7.62
CA THR A 86 -18.21 29.77 -7.86
C THR A 86 -18.70 29.97 -9.30
N TYR A 87 -17.98 29.43 -10.28
CA TYR A 87 -18.34 29.52 -11.69
C TYR A 87 -19.64 28.79 -12.01
N TYR A 88 -19.76 27.52 -11.56
CA TYR A 88 -20.96 26.70 -11.70
C TYR A 88 -22.20 27.40 -11.12
N GLN A 89 -22.10 27.96 -9.91
CA GLN A 89 -23.20 28.70 -9.30
C GLN A 89 -23.63 29.93 -10.12
N SER A 90 -22.68 30.65 -10.71
CA SER A 90 -22.98 31.83 -11.53
C SER A 90 -23.68 31.50 -12.85
N ARG A 91 -23.57 30.26 -13.34
CA ARG A 91 -24.08 29.79 -14.63
C ARG A 91 -25.07 28.64 -14.49
N GLN A 92 -25.62 28.43 -13.30
CA GLN A 92 -26.37 27.22 -12.95
C GLN A 92 -27.59 26.98 -13.86
N ILE A 93 -28.29 28.05 -14.26
CA ILE A 93 -29.47 27.95 -15.12
C ILE A 93 -29.06 27.49 -16.52
N GLU A 94 -28.08 28.16 -17.12
CA GLU A 94 -27.54 27.82 -18.45
C GLU A 94 -27.01 26.38 -18.49
N ILE A 95 -26.30 25.97 -17.45
CA ILE A 95 -25.77 24.60 -17.33
C ILE A 95 -26.89 23.57 -17.16
N ALA A 96 -27.95 23.89 -16.41
CA ALA A 96 -29.04 22.95 -16.16
C ALA A 96 -29.95 22.71 -17.37
N GLU A 97 -29.95 23.63 -18.34
CA GLU A 97 -30.75 23.57 -19.55
C GLU A 97 -30.04 22.82 -20.70
N ASP A 98 -28.74 22.53 -20.56
CA ASP A 98 -27.94 21.85 -21.58
C ASP A 98 -27.34 20.52 -21.07
N ASP A 99 -27.73 19.42 -21.70
CA ASP A 99 -27.30 18.05 -21.33
C ASP A 99 -25.79 17.85 -21.47
N SER A 100 -25.12 18.53 -22.40
CA SER A 100 -23.67 18.38 -22.62
C SER A 100 -22.87 19.07 -21.51
N LEU A 101 -23.32 20.24 -21.06
CA LEU A 101 -22.75 20.93 -19.91
C LEU A 101 -22.98 20.12 -18.62
N LEU A 102 -24.17 19.53 -18.44
CA LEU A 102 -24.45 18.62 -17.31
C LEU A 102 -23.51 17.41 -17.30
N GLN A 103 -23.20 16.84 -18.47
CA GLN A 103 -22.23 15.74 -18.57
C GLN A 103 -20.84 16.17 -18.09
N ILE A 104 -20.38 17.38 -18.46
CA ILE A 104 -19.09 17.91 -17.98
C ILE A 104 -19.11 18.10 -16.45
N VAL A 105 -20.23 18.53 -15.87
CA VAL A 105 -20.37 18.58 -14.40
C VAL A 105 -20.20 17.19 -13.78
N ALA A 106 -20.86 16.18 -14.33
CA ALA A 106 -20.76 14.80 -13.84
C ALA A 106 -19.31 14.28 -13.93
N ASP A 107 -18.67 14.48 -15.08
CA ASP A 107 -17.28 14.07 -15.32
C ASP A 107 -16.31 14.79 -14.38
N TYR A 108 -16.53 16.08 -14.12
CA TYR A 108 -15.75 16.86 -13.16
C TYR A 108 -15.87 16.30 -11.74
N GLN A 109 -17.08 16.02 -11.26
CA GLN A 109 -17.28 15.47 -9.91
C GLN A 109 -16.65 14.08 -9.78
N LEU A 110 -16.76 13.24 -10.80
CA LEU A 110 -16.13 11.92 -10.82
C LEU A 110 -14.59 12.05 -10.80
N ALA A 111 -14.02 12.91 -11.64
CA ALA A 111 -12.58 13.14 -11.67
C ALA A 111 -12.05 13.70 -10.34
N LYS A 112 -12.78 14.62 -9.72
CA LYS A 112 -12.48 15.15 -8.39
C LYS A 112 -12.45 14.04 -7.34
N GLN A 113 -13.48 13.20 -7.28
CA GLN A 113 -13.55 12.12 -6.30
C GLN A 113 -12.40 11.13 -6.48
N ASN A 114 -12.16 10.68 -7.72
CA ASN A 114 -11.06 9.78 -8.03
C ASN A 114 -9.69 10.39 -7.66
N LEU A 115 -9.51 11.70 -7.86
CA LEU A 115 -8.30 12.41 -7.47
C LEU A 115 -8.13 12.48 -5.95
N LEU A 116 -9.19 12.75 -5.20
CA LEU A 116 -9.16 12.77 -3.73
C LEU A 116 -8.84 11.38 -3.16
N ASP A 117 -9.44 10.33 -3.73
CA ASP A 117 -9.15 8.94 -3.36
C ASP A 117 -7.70 8.58 -3.68
N SER A 118 -7.19 9.00 -4.83
CA SER A 118 -5.79 8.81 -5.20
C SER A 118 -4.83 9.57 -4.28
N ILE A 119 -5.19 10.78 -3.83
CA ILE A 119 -4.42 11.55 -2.84
C ILE A 119 -4.39 10.81 -1.51
N ALA A 120 -5.53 10.28 -1.05
CA ALA A 120 -5.60 9.50 0.17
C ALA A 120 -4.75 8.22 0.09
N PHE A 121 -4.81 7.52 -1.04
CA PHE A 121 -3.97 6.34 -1.29
C PHE A 121 -2.48 6.67 -1.33
N GLN A 122 -2.09 7.77 -1.99
CA GLN A 122 -0.70 8.21 -2.04
C GLN A 122 -0.18 8.60 -0.65
N LYS A 123 -1.03 9.21 0.18
CA LYS A 123 -0.71 9.50 1.58
C LYS A 123 -0.42 8.22 2.35
N HIS A 124 -1.29 7.23 2.21
CA HIS A 124 -1.13 5.92 2.85
C HIS A 124 0.18 5.25 2.46
N ILE A 125 0.58 5.30 1.18
CA ILE A 125 1.91 4.80 0.74
C ILE A 125 3.06 5.53 1.43
N ILE A 126 3.00 6.87 1.53
CA ILE A 126 4.06 7.66 2.16
C ILE A 126 4.17 7.32 3.65
N ASP A 127 3.04 7.23 4.35
CA ASP A 127 2.98 6.88 5.77
C ASP A 127 3.49 5.45 6.00
N ALA A 128 3.05 4.48 5.19
CA ALA A 128 3.54 3.11 5.20
C ALA A 128 5.07 3.01 5.03
N ARG A 129 5.63 3.76 4.07
CA ARG A 129 7.10 3.80 3.86
C ARG A 129 7.84 4.34 5.07
N LYS A 130 7.28 5.35 5.73
CA LYS A 130 7.86 5.94 6.93
C LYS A 130 7.84 4.94 8.08
N GLU A 131 6.67 4.37 8.40
CA GLU A 131 6.51 3.39 9.48
C GLU A 131 7.39 2.15 9.27
N PHE A 132 7.46 1.65 8.04
CA PHE A 132 8.34 0.53 7.70
C PHE A 132 9.82 0.86 7.92
N THR A 133 10.26 2.05 7.50
CA THR A 133 11.64 2.51 7.69
C THR A 133 11.96 2.71 9.18
N GLU A 134 11.01 3.18 9.98
CA GLU A 134 11.16 3.29 11.43
C GLU A 134 11.35 1.91 12.07
N ALA A 135 10.58 0.90 11.66
CA ALA A 135 10.75 -0.48 12.12
C ALA A 135 12.13 -1.05 11.74
N GLU A 136 12.60 -0.84 10.51
CA GLU A 136 13.96 -1.24 10.10
C GLU A 136 15.04 -0.62 10.98
N ILE A 137 14.97 0.70 11.19
CA ILE A 137 15.94 1.43 12.02
C ILE A 137 15.89 0.92 13.46
N PHE A 138 14.71 0.61 13.98
CA PHE A 138 14.55 0.01 15.31
C PHE A 138 15.35 -1.30 15.39
N PHE A 139 15.09 -2.27 14.50
CA PHE A 139 15.75 -3.57 14.53
C PHE A 139 17.26 -3.52 14.23
N GLN A 140 17.73 -2.55 13.44
CA GLN A 140 19.16 -2.33 13.25
C GLN A 140 19.87 -1.90 14.55
N LYS A 141 19.19 -1.20 15.46
CA LYS A 141 19.76 -0.71 16.72
C LYS A 141 19.72 -1.75 17.85
N GLN A 142 18.93 -2.82 17.73
CA GLN A 142 18.69 -3.75 18.83
C GLN A 142 19.82 -4.75 19.12
N ASP A 143 20.69 -5.05 18.15
CA ASP A 143 21.73 -6.09 18.30
C ASP A 143 22.62 -5.85 19.54
N SER A 144 23.08 -4.60 19.72
CA SER A 144 23.93 -4.23 20.86
C SER A 144 23.14 -4.18 22.18
N SER A 145 21.87 -3.78 22.13
CA SER A 145 21.00 -3.60 23.30
C SER A 145 20.65 -4.95 23.94
N TYR A 146 20.19 -5.91 23.13
CA TYR A 146 19.82 -7.24 23.64
C TYR A 146 21.03 -8.05 24.10
N ALA A 147 22.19 -7.90 23.46
CA ALA A 147 23.43 -8.51 23.92
C ALA A 147 23.85 -7.99 25.31
N GLN A 148 23.74 -6.68 25.55
CA GLN A 148 24.02 -6.08 26.85
C GLN A 148 23.01 -6.51 27.91
N LEU A 149 21.71 -6.50 27.58
CA LEU A 149 20.66 -6.98 28.47
C LEU A 149 20.93 -8.43 28.88
N TYR A 150 21.17 -9.33 27.93
CA TYR A 150 21.47 -10.72 28.25
C TYR A 150 22.67 -10.87 29.18
N LYS A 151 23.78 -10.16 28.91
CA LYS A 151 24.97 -10.18 29.78
C LYS A 151 24.65 -9.71 31.19
N THR A 152 23.93 -8.58 31.34
CA THR A 152 23.55 -8.05 32.64
C THR A 152 22.60 -8.98 33.40
N ALA A 153 21.61 -9.59 32.73
CA ALA A 153 20.72 -10.56 33.36
C ALA A 153 21.51 -11.78 33.85
N LEU A 154 22.48 -12.25 33.06
CA LEU A 154 23.33 -13.37 33.44
C LEU A 154 24.17 -13.04 34.68
N GLU A 155 24.76 -11.84 34.75
CA GLU A 155 25.53 -11.40 35.92
C GLU A 155 24.66 -11.28 37.18
N LEU A 156 23.47 -10.68 37.09
CA LEU A 156 22.55 -10.53 38.22
C LEU A 156 22.05 -11.87 38.74
N SER A 157 21.83 -12.83 37.85
CA SER A 157 21.31 -14.15 38.18
C SER A 157 22.33 -15.10 38.83
N LEU A 158 23.61 -14.70 38.93
CA LEU A 158 24.63 -15.46 39.67
C LEU A 158 24.63 -15.18 41.18
N VAL A 159 23.98 -14.09 41.63
CA VAL A 159 24.02 -13.62 43.03
C VAL A 159 22.60 -13.52 43.60
N GLN A 160 22.31 -14.31 44.64
CA GLN A 160 20.95 -14.40 45.22
C GLN A 160 20.41 -13.06 45.72
N ALA A 161 21.29 -12.23 46.31
CA ALA A 161 20.92 -10.91 46.81
C ALA A 161 20.51 -9.92 45.69
N LEU A 162 20.84 -10.21 44.43
CA LEU A 162 20.54 -9.37 43.28
C LEU A 162 19.29 -9.81 42.51
N THR A 163 18.60 -10.87 42.94
CA THR A 163 17.33 -11.33 42.33
C THR A 163 16.28 -10.22 42.17
N PRO A 164 16.06 -9.30 43.13
CA PRO A 164 15.12 -8.20 42.92
C PRO A 164 15.53 -7.23 41.79
N LYS A 165 16.84 -7.08 41.53
CA LYS A 165 17.33 -6.28 40.40
C LYS A 165 17.19 -7.02 39.07
N LEU A 166 17.34 -8.35 39.08
CA LEU A 166 17.07 -9.20 37.92
C LEU A 166 15.61 -9.08 37.47
N GLU A 167 14.66 -9.20 38.39
CA GLU A 167 13.23 -9.07 38.06
C GLU A 167 12.86 -7.69 37.52
N LYS A 168 13.43 -6.61 38.09
CA LYS A 168 13.27 -5.25 37.53
C LYS A 168 13.82 -5.13 36.11
N MET A 169 14.94 -5.80 35.83
CA MET A 169 15.56 -5.78 34.52
C MET A 169 14.72 -6.59 33.51
N LYS A 170 14.22 -7.77 33.89
CA LYS A 170 13.26 -8.55 33.09
C LYS A 170 12.01 -7.76 32.75
N GLY A 171 11.47 -7.00 33.69
CA GLY A 171 10.31 -6.12 33.42
C GLY A 171 10.61 -5.04 32.38
N LYS A 172 11.82 -4.46 32.39
CA LYS A 172 12.24 -3.50 31.36
C LYS A 172 12.43 -4.16 29.99
N GLU A 173 13.04 -5.34 29.97
CA GLU A 173 13.23 -6.11 28.74
C GLU A 173 11.87 -6.50 28.15
N GLN A 174 10.90 -6.90 28.96
CA GLN A 174 9.55 -7.23 28.50
C GLN A 174 8.85 -6.05 27.81
N LEU A 175 9.04 -4.83 28.32
CA LEU A 175 8.53 -3.61 27.66
C LEU A 175 9.21 -3.37 26.30
N LEU A 176 10.54 -3.53 26.24
CA LEU A 176 11.29 -3.40 24.99
C LEU A 176 10.90 -4.49 23.98
N PHE A 177 10.60 -5.69 24.44
CA PHE A 177 10.13 -6.78 23.59
C PHE A 177 8.73 -6.51 23.07
N ALA A 178 7.83 -5.94 23.87
CA ALA A 178 6.51 -5.50 23.42
C ALA A 178 6.61 -4.41 22.33
N GLU A 179 7.56 -3.49 22.47
CA GLU A 179 7.86 -2.48 21.43
C GLU A 179 8.39 -3.14 20.15
N ALA A 180 9.30 -4.10 20.27
CA ALA A 180 9.81 -4.88 19.14
C ALA A 180 8.70 -5.66 18.42
N GLN A 181 7.78 -6.26 19.18
CA GLN A 181 6.61 -6.94 18.65
C GLN A 181 5.72 -5.98 17.85
N GLY A 182 5.45 -4.78 18.39
CA GLY A 182 4.68 -3.76 17.69
C GLY A 182 5.31 -3.36 16.34
N HIS A 183 6.62 -3.09 16.32
CA HIS A 183 7.33 -2.79 15.08
C HIS A 183 7.34 -3.96 14.08
N TYR A 184 7.47 -5.19 14.56
CA TYR A 184 7.41 -6.38 13.71
C TYR A 184 6.02 -6.55 13.09
N ASP A 185 4.96 -6.42 13.88
CA ASP A 185 3.58 -6.58 13.41
C ASP A 185 3.22 -5.52 12.37
N THR A 186 3.61 -4.26 12.59
CA THR A 186 3.45 -3.18 11.61
C THR A 186 4.25 -3.48 10.33
N ALA A 187 5.53 -3.85 10.44
CA ALA A 187 6.34 -4.14 9.26
C ALA A 187 5.79 -5.33 8.46
N LYS A 188 5.28 -6.35 9.15
CA LYS A 188 4.66 -7.53 8.55
C LYS A 188 3.38 -7.16 7.80
N SER A 189 2.45 -6.46 8.45
CA SER A 189 1.20 -6.05 7.79
C SER A 189 1.45 -5.18 6.57
N LEU A 190 2.41 -4.25 6.66
CA LEU A 190 2.79 -3.40 5.53
C LEU A 190 3.46 -4.20 4.40
N SER A 191 4.21 -5.26 4.71
CA SER A 191 4.80 -6.13 3.69
C SER A 191 3.80 -7.04 2.98
N GLU A 192 2.70 -7.40 3.67
CA GLU A 192 1.59 -8.14 3.10
C GLU A 192 0.74 -7.24 2.19
N GLU A 193 0.58 -5.96 2.56
CA GLU A 193 -0.13 -4.96 1.76
C GLU A 193 0.69 -4.49 0.54
N PHE A 194 1.98 -4.16 0.76
CA PHE A 194 2.89 -3.63 -0.24
C PHE A 194 4.02 -4.62 -0.52
N SER A 195 3.88 -5.38 -1.61
CA SER A 195 4.87 -6.40 -2.01
C SER A 195 6.27 -5.83 -2.26
N GLU A 196 6.42 -4.52 -2.49
CA GLU A 196 7.72 -3.85 -2.57
C GLU A 196 8.55 -3.94 -1.27
N PHE A 197 7.91 -4.17 -0.12
CA PHE A 197 8.59 -4.27 1.16
C PHE A 197 9.03 -5.70 1.51
N LEU A 198 8.51 -6.74 0.85
CA LEU A 198 8.85 -8.14 1.14
C LEU A 198 10.36 -8.43 1.22
N PRO A 199 11.20 -7.99 0.25
CA PRO A 199 12.64 -8.22 0.33
C PRO A 199 13.32 -7.53 1.52
N ARG A 200 12.79 -6.37 1.93
CA ARG A 200 13.29 -5.59 3.07
C ARG A 200 12.78 -6.13 4.41
N PHE A 201 11.65 -6.83 4.40
CA PHE A 201 11.07 -7.43 5.58
C PHE A 201 11.82 -8.68 6.06
N GLN A 202 12.39 -9.48 5.14
CA GLN A 202 13.11 -10.71 5.51
C GLN A 202 14.20 -10.49 6.58
N PRO A 203 15.10 -9.49 6.47
CA PRO A 203 16.06 -9.20 7.55
C PRO A 203 15.43 -8.79 8.87
N ILE A 204 14.28 -8.11 8.85
CA ILE A 204 13.53 -7.73 10.07
C ILE A 204 13.00 -9.00 10.75
N GLU A 205 12.44 -9.92 9.98
CA GLU A 205 11.90 -11.18 10.50
C GLU A 205 12.99 -12.04 11.13
N GLU A 206 14.14 -12.19 10.47
CA GLU A 206 15.30 -12.90 11.03
C GLU A 206 15.75 -12.29 12.36
N LYS A 207 15.93 -10.96 12.40
CA LYS A 207 16.30 -10.23 13.62
C LYS A 207 15.26 -10.35 14.73
N PHE A 208 13.98 -10.31 14.39
CA PHE A 208 12.92 -10.48 15.36
C PHE A 208 12.95 -11.86 16.01
N ILE A 209 13.20 -12.92 15.22
CA ILE A 209 13.35 -14.29 15.74
C ILE A 209 14.56 -14.38 16.68
N GLU A 210 15.70 -13.78 16.33
CA GLU A 210 16.88 -13.72 17.19
C GLU A 210 16.60 -13.02 18.52
N ILE A 211 15.95 -11.86 18.47
CA ILE A 211 15.56 -11.07 19.64
C ILE A 211 14.58 -11.87 20.51
N LYS A 212 13.58 -12.52 19.91
CA LYS A 212 12.63 -13.38 20.63
C LYS A 212 13.34 -14.50 21.37
N ASN A 213 14.26 -15.21 20.70
CA ASN A 213 15.04 -16.27 21.33
C ASN A 213 15.92 -15.75 22.49
N LEU A 214 16.47 -14.53 22.37
CA LEU A 214 17.23 -13.90 23.45
C LEU A 214 16.32 -13.46 24.61
N SER A 215 15.15 -12.90 24.29
CA SER A 215 14.13 -12.52 25.28
C SER A 215 13.69 -13.71 26.12
N GLU A 216 13.35 -14.83 25.49
CA GLU A 216 12.98 -16.07 26.17
C GLU A 216 14.09 -16.55 27.11
N LYS A 217 15.37 -16.47 26.68
CA LYS A 217 16.51 -16.79 27.54
C LYS A 217 16.63 -15.84 28.72
N ILE A 218 16.45 -14.53 28.52
CA ILE A 218 16.51 -13.52 29.59
C ILE A 218 15.39 -13.76 30.61
N GLN A 219 14.18 -14.01 30.15
CA GLN A 219 13.01 -14.24 31.01
C GLN A 219 13.15 -15.54 31.82
N ALA A 220 13.72 -16.58 31.22
CA ALA A 220 13.99 -17.86 31.89
C ALA A 220 15.17 -17.81 32.88
N LEU A 221 15.96 -16.71 32.93
CA LEU A 221 17.07 -16.63 33.87
C LEU A 221 16.56 -16.49 35.31
N GLU A 222 16.78 -17.53 36.10
CA GLU A 222 16.57 -17.49 37.55
C GLU A 222 17.90 -17.51 38.28
N TYR A 223 17.86 -17.16 39.57
CA TYR A 223 19.05 -17.29 40.42
C TYR A 223 19.54 -18.73 40.40
N LYS A 224 20.79 -18.94 39.96
CA LYS A 224 21.44 -20.24 40.01
C LYS A 224 22.94 -20.07 40.21
N PRO A 225 23.56 -20.80 41.17
CA PRO A 225 25.01 -20.74 41.37
C PRO A 225 25.77 -21.14 40.11
N LEU A 226 26.94 -20.52 39.90
CA LEU A 226 27.75 -20.70 38.70
C LEU A 226 28.14 -22.17 38.46
N LEU A 227 28.51 -22.90 39.52
CA LEU A 227 28.88 -24.32 39.43
C LEU A 227 27.74 -25.21 38.95
N GLU A 228 26.50 -24.92 39.36
CA GLU A 228 25.34 -25.68 38.89
C GLU A 228 24.99 -25.35 37.44
N ARG A 229 25.21 -24.12 36.98
CA ARG A 229 25.08 -23.77 35.57
C ARG A 229 26.11 -24.47 34.69
N ILE A 230 27.36 -24.56 35.14
CA ILE A 230 28.40 -25.32 34.41
C ILE A 230 28.01 -26.79 34.33
N LYS A 231 27.52 -27.38 35.43
CA LYS A 231 27.02 -28.75 35.47
C LYS A 231 25.89 -28.97 34.45
N ASP A 232 24.89 -28.11 34.43
CA ASP A 232 23.78 -28.19 33.46
C ASP A 232 24.26 -28.02 32.01
N TYR A 233 25.17 -27.07 31.77
CA TYR A 233 25.73 -26.85 30.43
C TYR A 233 26.46 -28.10 29.94
N LEU A 234 27.29 -28.72 30.79
CA LEU A 234 27.99 -29.97 30.47
C LEU A 234 27.02 -31.13 30.23
N TYR A 235 25.93 -31.24 30.98
CA TYR A 235 24.90 -32.24 30.72
C TYR A 235 24.15 -31.99 29.41
N SER A 236 23.84 -30.73 29.09
CA SER A 236 23.20 -30.37 27.82
C SER A 236 24.10 -30.69 26.63
N LEU A 237 25.40 -30.41 26.73
CA LEU A 237 26.40 -30.76 25.71
C LEU A 237 26.50 -32.29 25.54
N ALA A 238 26.52 -33.04 26.64
CA ALA A 238 26.52 -34.50 26.60
C ALA A 238 25.24 -35.06 25.95
N ALA A 239 24.09 -34.46 26.23
CA ALA A 239 22.82 -34.85 25.62
C ALA A 239 22.82 -34.64 24.10
N VAL A 240 23.33 -33.49 23.62
CA VAL A 240 23.47 -33.22 22.18
C VAL A 240 24.41 -34.23 21.51
N ALA A 241 25.54 -34.55 22.14
CA ALA A 241 26.47 -35.56 21.64
C ALA A 241 25.82 -36.96 21.51
N MET A 242 24.99 -37.35 22.49
CA MET A 242 24.25 -38.62 22.45
C MET A 242 23.23 -38.67 21.30
N ILE A 243 22.50 -37.57 21.05
CA ILE A 243 21.56 -37.47 19.93
C ILE A 243 22.29 -37.60 18.58
N LEU A 244 23.43 -36.93 18.42
CA LEU A 244 24.24 -37.02 17.21
C LEU A 244 24.80 -38.44 16.98
N LEU A 245 25.25 -39.12 18.04
CA LEU A 245 25.67 -40.52 17.97
C LEU A 245 24.53 -41.44 17.55
N PHE A 246 23.32 -41.20 18.07
CA PHE A 246 22.13 -41.96 17.69
C PHE A 246 21.76 -41.74 16.22
N LEU A 247 21.76 -40.49 15.74
CA LEU A 247 21.49 -40.16 14.33
C LEU A 247 22.52 -40.80 13.39
N ASN A 248 23.80 -40.75 13.74
CA ASN A 248 24.86 -41.42 12.98
C ASN A 248 24.70 -42.94 12.96
N MET A 249 24.30 -43.55 14.09
CA MET A 249 24.01 -44.98 14.16
C MET A 249 22.84 -45.38 13.27
N VAL A 250 21.76 -44.59 13.25
CA VAL A 250 20.59 -44.82 12.38
C VAL A 250 20.98 -44.69 10.91
N GLN A 251 21.72 -43.65 10.54
CA GLN A 251 22.23 -43.50 9.17
C GLN A 251 23.12 -44.66 8.74
N ALA A 252 24.00 -45.14 9.62
CA ALA A 252 24.86 -46.29 9.35
C ALA A 252 24.04 -47.58 9.13
N LYS A 253 23.00 -47.83 9.94
CA LYS A 253 22.10 -48.97 9.75
C LYS A 253 21.31 -48.88 8.44
N ILE A 254 20.84 -47.69 8.06
CA ILE A 254 20.15 -47.47 6.77
C ILE A 254 21.09 -47.75 5.60
N LYS A 255 22.35 -47.28 5.65
CA LYS A 255 23.35 -47.58 4.62
C LYS A 255 23.65 -49.07 4.52
N ALA A 256 23.84 -49.74 5.66
CA ALA A 256 24.05 -51.19 5.70
C ALA A 256 22.85 -51.96 5.12
N LEU A 257 21.62 -51.56 5.41
CA LEU A 257 20.42 -52.17 4.85
C LEU A 257 20.29 -51.94 3.34
N LYS A 258 20.63 -50.74 2.85
CA LYS A 258 20.67 -50.46 1.39
C LYS A 258 21.71 -51.33 0.70
N GLN A 259 22.90 -51.44 1.27
CA GLN A 259 23.98 -52.27 0.73
C GLN A 259 23.63 -53.77 0.77
N ALA A 260 23.02 -54.25 1.85
CA ALA A 260 22.52 -55.62 1.96
C ALA A 260 21.43 -55.91 0.92
N ARG A 261 20.54 -54.95 0.66
CA ARG A 261 19.50 -55.05 -0.39
C ARG A 261 20.11 -55.11 -1.78
N GLU A 262 21.10 -54.27 -2.08
CA GLU A 262 21.82 -54.30 -3.37
C GLU A 262 22.58 -55.61 -3.57
N ASN A 263 23.25 -56.11 -2.53
CA ASN A 263 23.94 -57.40 -2.58
C ASN A 263 22.95 -58.56 -2.78
N ALA A 264 21.80 -58.55 -2.10
CA ALA A 264 20.75 -59.55 -2.29
C ALA A 264 20.14 -59.49 -3.71
N LYS A 265 20.03 -58.29 -4.29
CA LYS A 265 19.58 -58.12 -5.68
C LYS A 265 20.59 -58.70 -6.67
N LYS A 266 21.89 -58.41 -6.49
CA LYS A 266 22.97 -59.00 -7.30
C LYS A 266 23.02 -60.53 -7.19
N LEU A 267 22.82 -61.07 -5.98
CA LEU A 267 22.78 -62.52 -5.74
C LEU A 267 21.58 -63.19 -6.44
N ARG A 268 20.41 -62.53 -6.45
CA ARG A 268 19.23 -62.99 -7.20
C ARG A 268 19.45 -62.92 -8.72
N GLU A 269 20.11 -61.88 -9.22
CA GLU A 269 20.46 -61.77 -10.64
C GLU A 269 21.47 -62.84 -11.05
N MET A 270 22.44 -63.19 -10.18
CA MET A 270 23.37 -64.30 -10.42
C MET A 270 22.65 -65.67 -10.43
N MET A 271 21.75 -65.93 -9.48
CA MET A 271 20.98 -67.18 -9.43
C MET A 271 20.01 -67.34 -10.61
N ASN A 272 19.42 -66.25 -11.12
CA ASN A 272 18.54 -66.31 -12.28
C ASN A 272 19.31 -66.42 -13.61
N ASN A 273 20.59 -66.05 -13.64
CA ASN A 273 21.45 -66.19 -14.82
C ASN A 273 22.12 -67.58 -14.92
N GLU A 274 22.06 -68.40 -13.87
CA GLU A 274 22.57 -69.79 -13.90
C GLU A 274 21.57 -70.79 -14.52
N GLU A 275 20.36 -70.36 -14.88
CA GLU A 275 19.31 -71.25 -15.43
C GLU A 275 19.29 -71.35 -16.97
N SER A 276 20.26 -70.74 -17.68
CA SER A 276 20.30 -70.79 -19.16
C SER A 276 21.66 -71.13 -19.78
N ASP A 277 22.43 -72.04 -19.19
CA ASP A 277 23.60 -72.61 -19.88
C ASP A 277 23.81 -74.09 -19.55
N TYR A 278 22.85 -74.92 -19.99
CA TYR A 278 23.11 -76.35 -20.17
C TYR A 278 23.51 -76.59 -21.64
N PRO A 279 24.71 -77.16 -21.91
CA PRO A 279 25.05 -77.55 -23.27
C PRO A 279 24.15 -78.70 -23.68
N THR A 280 23.40 -78.53 -24.77
CA THR A 280 22.60 -79.60 -25.36
C THR A 280 23.53 -80.51 -26.16
N ILE A 281 23.47 -81.81 -25.89
CA ILE A 281 24.23 -82.87 -26.61
C ILE A 281 23.69 -83.03 -28.03
#